data_AF-A0A9Q0ZBT4-F1
#
_entry.id   AF-A0A9Q0ZBT4-F1
#
_cell.length_a   1.000
_cell.length_b   1.000
_cell.length_c   1.000
_cell.angle_alpha   90.00
_cell.angle_beta   90.00
_cell.angle_gamma   90.00
#
_symmetry.space_group_name_H-M   'P 1'
#
loop_
_entity.id
_entity.type
_entity.pdbx_description
1 polymer ?
#
loop_
_entity_poly.entity_id
_entity_poly.type
_entity_poly.pdbx_seq_one_letter_code
_entity_poly.pdbx_strand_id
1 'polypeptide(L)'
;MYVPGFGEASPEKKAAKNLHDFFTYIAVRIVTAQLESYSPEAYEDLMEFLSRHSLNDGDKFCAALMRESPRHKGLAMRILEVRSSYCKNDFEWDNLKRLSVTIVEESNIRLMRDYVVETSPATESEK
;
A
#
# COMPACT_ATOMS: atom_id res chain seq x y z
N MET A 1 2.77 -20.02 -13.11
CA MET A 1 2.93 -21.26 -12.31
C MET A 1 1.55 -21.62 -11.78
N TYR A 2 1.11 -22.87 -11.87
CA TYR A 2 -0.17 -23.28 -11.27
C TYR A 2 -0.02 -23.31 -9.75
N VAL A 3 -0.90 -22.64 -9.03
CA VAL A 3 -0.93 -22.64 -7.55
C VAL A 3 -2.15 -23.43 -7.11
N PRO A 4 -1.97 -24.63 -6.52
CA PRO A 4 -3.07 -25.42 -5.98
C PRO A 4 -3.91 -24.60 -4.99
N GLY A 5 -5.24 -24.64 -5.12
CA GLY A 5 -6.17 -23.97 -4.19
C GLY A 5 -6.57 -22.53 -4.53
N PHE A 6 -6.05 -21.92 -5.60
CA PHE A 6 -6.48 -20.58 -6.07
C PHE A 6 -7.46 -20.70 -7.25
N GLY A 7 -8.77 -20.84 -6.95
CA GLY A 7 -9.82 -21.08 -7.95
C GLY A 7 -10.44 -19.83 -8.61
N GLU A 8 -10.34 -18.64 -8.01
CA GLU A 8 -11.06 -17.44 -8.47
C GLU A 8 -10.17 -16.37 -9.16
N ALA A 9 -8.97 -16.15 -8.64
CA ALA A 9 -8.00 -15.19 -9.16
C ALA A 9 -6.59 -15.66 -8.84
N SER A 10 -5.62 -15.42 -9.73
CA SER A 10 -4.23 -15.79 -9.46
C SER A 10 -3.67 -15.00 -8.26
N PRO A 11 -2.69 -15.53 -7.52
CA PRO A 11 -2.02 -14.80 -6.45
C PRO A 11 -1.47 -13.45 -6.92
N GLU A 12 -0.92 -13.39 -8.13
CA GLU A 12 -0.40 -12.16 -8.73
C GLU A 12 -1.52 -11.13 -8.95
N LYS A 13 -2.71 -11.56 -9.37
CA LYS A 13 -3.87 -10.66 -9.51
C LYS A 13 -4.32 -10.11 -8.16
N LYS A 14 -4.30 -10.92 -7.09
CA LYS A 14 -4.61 -10.45 -5.73
C LYS A 14 -3.56 -9.45 -5.23
N ALA A 15 -2.27 -9.74 -5.44
CA ALA A 15 -1.18 -8.82 -5.10
C ALA A 15 -1.28 -7.50 -5.89
N ALA A 16 -1.57 -7.56 -7.19
CA ALA A 16 -1.78 -6.39 -8.02
C ALA A 16 -2.97 -5.54 -7.55
N LYS A 17 -4.06 -6.16 -7.09
CA LYS A 17 -5.20 -5.41 -6.51
C LYS A 17 -4.80 -4.69 -5.23
N ASN A 18 -4.03 -5.33 -4.35
CA ASN A 18 -3.53 -4.67 -3.14
C ASN A 18 -2.60 -3.48 -3.49
N LEU A 19 -1.71 -3.65 -4.47
CA LEU A 19 -0.86 -2.56 -4.95
C LEU A 19 -1.67 -1.42 -5.57
N HIS A 20 -2.73 -1.72 -6.31
CA HIS A 20 -3.64 -0.72 -6.87
C HIS A 20 -4.29 0.16 -5.79
N ASP A 21 -4.81 -0.46 -4.74
CA ASP A 21 -5.39 0.29 -3.61
C ASP A 21 -4.30 1.06 -2.86
N PHE A 22 -3.13 0.46 -2.67
CA PHE A 22 -1.97 1.12 -2.05
C PHE A 22 -1.50 2.34 -2.86
N PHE A 23 -1.47 2.29 -4.18
CA PHE A 23 -1.12 3.45 -5.00
C PHE A 23 -2.16 4.56 -4.93
N THR A 24 -3.43 4.23 -4.73
CA THR A 24 -4.44 5.25 -4.45
C THR A 24 -4.17 5.94 -3.11
N TYR A 25 -3.84 5.18 -2.07
CA TYR A 25 -3.43 5.74 -0.77
C TYR A 25 -2.21 6.66 -0.90
N ILE A 26 -1.16 6.22 -1.59
CA ILE A 26 0.05 7.02 -1.81
C ILE A 26 -0.26 8.29 -2.61
N ALA A 27 -1.07 8.20 -3.66
CA ALA A 27 -1.44 9.36 -4.45
C ALA A 27 -2.23 10.40 -3.64
N VAL A 28 -3.15 9.96 -2.78
CA VAL A 28 -3.85 10.86 -1.85
C VAL A 28 -2.84 11.57 -0.94
N ARG A 29 -1.90 10.84 -0.34
CA ARG A 29 -0.85 11.43 0.51
C ARG A 29 -0.02 12.48 -0.24
N ILE A 30 0.40 12.19 -1.47
CA ILE A 30 1.16 13.11 -2.32
C ILE A 30 0.34 14.37 -2.62
N VAL A 31 -0.91 14.22 -3.02
CA VAL A 31 -1.80 15.34 -3.36
C VAL A 31 -2.09 16.19 -2.11
N THR A 32 -2.40 15.57 -0.98
CA THR A 32 -2.59 16.28 0.30
C THR A 32 -1.39 17.15 0.64
N ALA A 33 -0.16 16.61 0.56
CA ALA A 33 1.06 17.37 0.82
C ALA A 33 1.27 18.53 -0.16
N GLN A 34 0.91 18.35 -1.44
CA GLN A 34 0.95 19.45 -2.42
C GLN A 34 -0.05 20.56 -2.04
N LEU A 35 -1.27 20.20 -1.62
CA LEU A 35 -2.32 21.16 -1.31
C LEU A 35 -2.03 21.99 -0.06
N GLU A 36 -1.36 21.43 0.95
CA GLU A 36 -0.95 22.20 2.15
C GLU A 36 -0.20 23.49 1.82
N SER A 37 0.61 23.47 0.75
CA SER A 37 1.41 24.63 0.32
C SER A 37 0.73 25.49 -0.74
N TYR A 38 -0.02 24.88 -1.66
CA TYR A 38 -0.55 25.57 -2.85
C TYR A 38 -2.02 25.99 -2.74
N SER A 39 -2.83 25.30 -1.94
CA SER A 39 -4.26 25.58 -1.79
C SER A 39 -4.80 25.01 -0.47
N PRO A 40 -4.66 25.77 0.65
CA PRO A 40 -5.12 25.34 1.98
C PRO A 40 -6.62 25.01 2.04
N GLU A 41 -7.45 25.73 1.29
CA GLU A 41 -8.89 25.47 1.20
C GLU A 41 -9.17 24.08 0.62
N ALA A 42 -8.54 23.74 -0.51
CA ALA A 42 -8.69 22.43 -1.13
C ALA A 42 -8.09 21.30 -0.29
N TYR A 43 -7.07 21.61 0.52
CA TYR A 43 -6.55 20.69 1.53
C TYR A 43 -7.61 20.39 2.60
N GLU A 44 -8.23 21.42 3.19
CA GLU A 44 -9.28 21.26 4.21
C GLU A 44 -10.44 20.41 3.67
N ASP A 45 -10.88 20.69 2.44
CA ASP A 45 -11.95 19.92 1.79
C ASP A 45 -11.59 18.44 1.62
N LEU A 46 -10.36 18.16 1.18
CA LEU A 46 -9.89 16.78 1.02
C LEU A 46 -9.79 16.07 2.37
N MET A 47 -9.33 16.76 3.41
CA MET A 47 -9.22 16.22 4.77
C MET A 47 -10.59 15.95 5.39
N GLU A 48 -11.56 16.85 5.19
CA GLU A 48 -12.94 16.63 5.61
C GLU A 48 -13.53 15.41 4.89
N PHE A 49 -13.32 15.29 3.58
CA PHE A 49 -13.79 14.14 2.81
C PHE A 49 -13.16 12.82 3.30
N LEU A 50 -11.85 12.83 3.58
CA LEU A 50 -11.12 11.68 4.11
C LEU A 50 -11.62 11.24 5.50
N SER A 51 -12.08 12.18 6.33
CA SER A 51 -12.65 11.85 7.64
C SER A 51 -13.94 11.03 7.55
N ARG A 52 -14.66 11.13 6.42
CA ARG A 52 -15.95 10.46 6.16
C ARG A 52 -15.83 9.23 5.26
N HIS A 53 -14.72 9.07 4.52
CA HIS A 53 -14.57 8.04 3.50
C HIS A 53 -13.27 7.24 3.68
N SER A 54 -13.40 5.91 3.77
CA SER A 54 -12.26 5.00 3.85
C SER A 54 -11.51 4.88 2.53
N LEU A 55 -10.18 4.78 2.62
CA LEU A 55 -9.27 4.50 1.50
C LEU A 55 -9.05 3.00 1.22
N ASN A 56 -9.77 2.10 1.89
CA ASN A 56 -9.58 0.64 1.74
C ASN A 56 -9.91 0.15 0.32
N ASP A 57 -10.83 0.81 -0.37
CA ASP A 57 -11.13 0.57 -1.78
C ASP A 57 -10.90 1.88 -2.54
N GLY A 58 -9.77 1.94 -3.24
CA GLY A 58 -9.31 3.16 -3.88
C GLY A 58 -10.25 3.64 -4.99
N ASP A 59 -10.89 2.72 -5.71
CA ASP A 59 -11.80 3.09 -6.80
C ASP A 59 -13.15 3.55 -6.25
N LYS A 60 -13.67 2.89 -5.20
CA LYS A 60 -14.87 3.36 -4.51
C LYS A 60 -14.65 4.76 -3.90
N PHE A 61 -13.49 5.00 -3.31
CA PHE A 61 -13.11 6.31 -2.79
C PHE A 61 -13.10 7.37 -3.90
N CYS A 62 -12.35 7.14 -4.99
CA CYS A 62 -12.27 8.09 -6.10
C CYS A 62 -13.64 8.34 -6.74
N ALA A 63 -14.45 7.29 -6.88
CA ALA A 63 -15.80 7.39 -7.41
C ALA A 63 -16.72 8.26 -6.53
N ALA A 64 -16.61 8.15 -5.20
CA ALA A 64 -17.35 8.99 -4.27
C ALA A 64 -16.87 10.45 -4.35
N LEU A 65 -15.55 10.67 -4.33
CA LEU A 65 -14.94 12.00 -4.40
C LEU A 65 -15.36 12.75 -5.67
N MET A 66 -15.42 12.05 -6.81
CA MET A 66 -15.89 12.62 -8.08
C MET A 66 -17.33 13.14 -8.07
N ARG A 67 -18.17 12.63 -7.15
CA ARG A 67 -19.61 12.95 -7.07
C ARG A 67 -19.95 13.93 -5.95
N GLU A 68 -19.02 14.25 -5.07
CA GLU A 68 -19.26 15.15 -3.93
C GLU A 68 -19.51 16.60 -4.40
N SER A 69 -18.64 17.14 -5.27
CA SER A 69 -18.83 18.46 -5.90
C SER A 69 -17.91 18.67 -7.11
N PRO A 70 -18.09 19.73 -7.92
CA PRO A 70 -17.17 20.04 -9.02
C PRO A 70 -15.71 20.22 -8.59
N ARG A 71 -15.47 20.78 -7.41
CA ARG A 71 -14.12 20.95 -6.83
C ARG A 71 -13.52 19.60 -6.43
N HIS A 72 -14.29 18.74 -5.76
CA HIS A 72 -13.85 17.38 -5.41
C HIS A 72 -13.60 16.51 -6.65
N LYS A 73 -14.37 16.70 -7.73
CA LYS A 73 -14.07 16.08 -9.02
C LYS A 73 -12.69 16.46 -9.54
N GLY A 74 -12.29 17.73 -9.41
CA GLY A 74 -10.92 18.17 -9.73
C GLY A 74 -9.86 17.44 -8.90
N LEU A 75 -10.08 17.33 -7.58
CA LEU A 75 -9.19 16.58 -6.68
C LEU A 75 -9.08 15.09 -7.05
N ALA A 76 -10.21 14.44 -7.36
CA ALA A 76 -10.22 13.06 -7.79
C ALA A 76 -9.44 12.86 -9.09
N MET A 77 -9.62 13.74 -10.09
CA MET A 77 -8.85 13.69 -11.34
C MET A 77 -7.35 13.82 -11.08
N ARG A 78 -6.96 14.72 -10.17
CA ARG A 78 -5.56 14.88 -9.77
C ARG A 78 -5.00 13.61 -9.12
N ILE A 79 -5.75 12.98 -8.22
CA ILE A 79 -5.35 11.70 -7.60
C ILE A 79 -5.21 10.59 -8.65
N LEU A 80 -6.14 10.51 -9.61
CA LEU A 80 -6.08 9.52 -10.69
C LEU A 80 -4.83 9.70 -11.58
N GLU A 81 -4.47 10.93 -11.89
CA GLU A 81 -3.25 11.27 -12.63
C GLU A 81 -2.01 10.88 -11.84
N VAL A 82 -1.92 11.29 -10.57
CA VAL A 82 -0.78 11.03 -9.69
C VAL A 82 -0.58 9.54 -9.47
N ARG A 83 -1.64 8.75 -9.20
CA ARG A 83 -1.50 7.29 -9.00
C ARG A 83 -1.03 6.58 -10.27
N SER A 84 -1.45 7.05 -11.45
CA SER A 84 -0.99 6.53 -12.73
C SER A 84 0.49 6.88 -12.96
N SER A 85 0.90 8.11 -12.70
CA SER A 85 2.31 8.53 -12.82
C SER A 85 3.20 7.76 -11.85
N TYR A 86 2.83 7.72 -10.57
CA TYR A 86 3.62 7.06 -9.53
C TYR A 86 3.84 5.59 -9.86
N CYS A 87 2.78 4.86 -10.19
CA CYS A 87 2.87 3.44 -10.54
C CYS A 87 3.76 3.16 -11.76
N LYS A 88 3.77 4.04 -12.76
CA LYS A 88 4.47 3.81 -14.04
C LYS A 88 5.91 4.31 -14.03
N ASN A 89 6.18 5.41 -13.34
CA ASN A 89 7.41 6.17 -13.51
C ASN A 89 8.26 6.23 -12.23
N ASP A 90 7.61 6.30 -11.06
CA ASP A 90 8.32 6.62 -9.80
C ASP A 90 8.48 5.38 -8.90
N PHE A 91 7.53 4.45 -8.96
CA PHE A 91 7.54 3.26 -8.12
C PHE A 91 8.62 2.28 -8.59
N GLU A 92 9.57 2.00 -7.70
CA GLU A 92 10.72 1.13 -7.98
C GLU A 92 10.33 -0.35 -7.95
N TRP A 93 9.77 -0.85 -9.05
CA TRP A 93 9.33 -2.25 -9.19
C TRP A 93 10.44 -3.27 -8.94
N ASP A 94 11.66 -3.00 -9.42
CA ASP A 94 12.81 -3.89 -9.19
C ASP A 94 13.21 -3.94 -7.71
N ASN A 95 13.12 -2.80 -7.02
CA ASN A 95 13.39 -2.72 -5.60
C ASN A 95 12.31 -3.45 -4.79
N LEU A 96 11.02 -3.30 -5.15
CA LEU A 96 9.92 -4.09 -4.56
C LEU A 96 10.19 -5.58 -4.70
N LYS A 97 10.58 -6.06 -5.89
CA LYS A 97 10.89 -7.47 -6.13
C LYS A 97 12.05 -7.93 -5.25
N ARG A 98 13.16 -7.18 -5.23
CA ARG A 98 14.34 -7.48 -4.40
C ARG A 98 13.98 -7.57 -2.92
N LEU A 99 13.30 -6.55 -2.38
CA LEU A 99 12.88 -6.50 -0.98
C LEU A 99 11.93 -7.63 -0.62
N SER A 100 10.97 -7.96 -1.50
CA SER A 100 10.02 -9.04 -1.25
C SER A 100 10.71 -10.40 -1.05
N VAL A 101 11.80 -10.66 -1.79
CA VAL A 101 12.60 -11.88 -1.61
C VAL A 101 13.45 -11.79 -0.34
N THR A 102 14.17 -10.68 -0.15
CA THR A 102 15.04 -10.48 1.02
C THR A 102 14.28 -10.61 2.34
N ILE A 103 13.09 -10.02 2.45
CA ILE A 103 12.28 -10.10 3.68
C ILE A 103 11.89 -11.54 4.02
N VAL A 104 11.58 -12.36 3.01
CA VAL A 104 11.26 -13.79 3.23
C VAL A 104 12.49 -14.54 3.72
N GLU A 105 13.63 -14.35 3.08
CA GLU A 105 14.90 -14.99 3.46
C GLU A 105 15.31 -14.62 4.88
N GLU A 106 15.31 -13.33 5.21
CA GLU A 106 15.65 -12.83 6.55
C GLU A 106 14.67 -13.32 7.60
N SER A 107 13.37 -13.35 7.29
CA SER A 107 12.35 -13.86 8.20
C SER A 107 12.55 -15.34 8.48
N ASN A 108 12.87 -16.14 7.47
CA ASN A 108 13.14 -17.58 7.64
C ASN A 108 14.37 -17.81 8.52
N ILE A 109 15.46 -17.07 8.28
CA ILE A 109 16.69 -17.16 9.10
C ILE A 109 16.39 -16.80 10.56
N ARG A 110 15.65 -15.72 10.79
CA ARG A 110 15.28 -15.26 12.14
C ARG A 110 14.45 -16.32 12.85
N LEU A 111 13.38 -16.82 12.22
CA LEU A 111 12.50 -17.83 12.83
C LEU A 111 13.26 -19.11 13.20
N MET A 112 14.16 -19.57 12.33
CA MET A 112 14.98 -20.76 12.63
C MET A 112 15.96 -20.51 13.77
N ARG A 113 16.59 -19.33 13.83
CA ARG A 113 17.49 -18.95 14.92
C ARG A 113 16.74 -18.89 16.25
N ASP A 114 15.60 -18.21 16.29
CA ASP A 114 14.79 -18.05 17.49
C ASP A 114 14.35 -19.42 18.02
N TYR A 115 13.89 -20.31 17.14
CA TYR A 115 13.53 -21.68 17.52
C TYR A 115 14.70 -22.45 18.14
N VAL A 116 15.90 -22.38 17.56
CA VAL A 116 17.09 -23.06 18.11
C VAL A 116 17.44 -22.51 19.48
N VAL A 117 17.38 -21.19 19.68
CA VAL A 117 17.67 -20.55 20.97
C VAL A 117 16.66 -20.98 22.04
N GLU A 118 15.37 -21.03 21.69
CA GLU A 118 14.29 -21.39 22.61
C GLU A 118 14.30 -22.87 23.01
N THR A 119 14.69 -23.75 22.08
CA THR A 119 14.62 -25.21 22.28
C THR A 119 15.93 -25.86 22.67
N SER A 120 17.04 -25.12 22.60
CA SER A 120 18.31 -25.61 23.13
C SER A 120 18.19 -25.70 24.66
N PRO A 121 18.46 -26.88 25.26
CA PRO A 121 18.54 -26.95 26.71
C PRO A 121 19.57 -25.92 27.17
N ALA A 122 19.23 -25.11 28.19
CA ALA A 122 20.22 -24.33 28.89
C ALA A 122 21.37 -25.29 29.17
N THR A 123 22.54 -24.96 28.63
CA THR A 123 23.76 -25.73 28.87
C THR A 123 23.74 -26.11 30.33
N GLU A 124 23.85 -27.41 30.61
CA GLU A 124 23.94 -27.98 31.94
C GLU A 124 25.12 -27.29 32.65
N SER A 125 24.86 -26.11 33.21
CA SER A 125 25.65 -25.50 34.24
C SER A 125 25.38 -26.34 35.46
N GLU A 126 26.45 -26.94 35.97
CA GLU A 126 26.56 -27.72 37.21
C GLU A 126 26.44 -29.24 37.05
N LYS A 127 27.61 -29.88 36.85
CA LYS A 127 28.27 -30.66 37.90
C LYS A 127 29.74 -30.92 37.61
#